data_AF-A0A1G6UC44-F1
#
_entry.id   AF-A0A1G6UC44-F1
#
_cell.length_a   1.000
_cell.length_b   1.000
_cell.length_c   1.000
_cell.angle_alpha   90.00
_cell.angle_beta   90.00
_cell.angle_gamma   90.00
#
_symmetry.space_group_name_H-M   'P 1'
#
loop_
_entity.id
_entity.type
_entity.pdbx_description
1 polymer ?
#
loop_
_entity_poly.entity_id
_entity_poly.type
_entity_poly.pdbx_seq_one_letter_code
_entity_poly.pdbx_strand_id
1 'polypeptide(L)'
;MNVFNFLNKTLTGYRAKTKEVNGQKLSYQYAGKPVLFDPFQMLKDMSFQLDQAKSLKADEPFAQELKSLELMSREGLLPTVICRSNLGNIKFSAKRYVKNPGNKPCSTYEFFIDENTIARFSRIYDYGASFDSFCRRTEVFEQLTGEEGPASLRFELGSNELFLAENFGHSQFWHIQDWAQLQQIRPN
;
A
#
# COMPACT_ATOMS: atom_id res chain seq x y z
N MET A 1 14.89 31.34 5.08
CA MET A 1 14.12 30.52 4.11
C MET A 1 14.93 30.42 2.83
N ASN A 2 15.41 29.23 2.46
CA ASN A 2 16.35 29.07 1.33
C ASN A 2 15.66 29.28 -0.02
N VAL A 3 16.24 30.16 -0.84
CA VAL A 3 15.84 30.55 -2.22
C VAL A 3 15.63 29.34 -3.14
N PHE A 4 16.34 28.23 -2.88
CA PHE A 4 16.19 26.95 -3.60
C PHE A 4 14.78 26.33 -3.48
N ASN A 5 14.04 26.57 -2.39
CA ASN A 5 12.67 26.04 -2.23
C ASN A 5 11.62 26.82 -3.04
N PHE A 6 11.94 28.03 -3.50
CA PHE A 6 11.00 28.86 -4.25
C PHE A 6 11.00 28.50 -5.74
N LEU A 7 12.17 28.22 -6.33
CA LEU A 7 12.33 27.86 -7.74
C LEU A 7 11.74 26.48 -8.09
N ASN A 8 11.76 25.51 -7.16
CA ASN A 8 11.17 24.19 -7.39
C ASN A 8 9.64 24.18 -7.47
N LYS A 9 8.95 25.19 -6.89
CA LYS A 9 7.48 25.28 -6.90
C LYS A 9 6.93 25.60 -8.29
N THR A 10 7.65 26.40 -9.09
CA THR A 10 7.19 26.90 -10.39
C THR A 10 7.41 25.91 -11.53
N LEU A 11 8.38 24.99 -11.41
CA LEU A 11 8.72 24.02 -12.47
C LEU A 11 8.00 22.67 -12.36
N THR A 12 7.60 22.24 -11.16
CA THR A 12 7.02 20.91 -10.96
C THR A 12 5.56 20.92 -10.50
N GLY A 13 5.06 22.05 -9.98
CA GLY A 13 3.75 22.13 -9.33
C GLY A 13 3.68 21.47 -7.94
N TYR A 14 4.77 20.85 -7.46
CA TYR A 14 4.83 20.23 -6.14
C TYR A 14 5.21 21.23 -5.05
N ARG A 15 4.58 21.07 -3.89
CA ARG A 15 4.91 21.77 -2.64
C ARG A 15 5.63 20.80 -1.71
N ALA A 16 6.55 21.31 -0.90
CA ALA A 16 7.28 20.52 0.08
C ALA A 16 6.86 20.85 1.51
N LYS A 17 6.79 19.84 2.38
CA LYS A 17 6.57 19.98 3.82
C LYS A 17 7.30 18.88 4.59
N THR A 18 7.94 19.21 5.69
CA THR A 18 8.55 18.23 6.60
C THR A 18 7.73 18.14 7.88
N LYS A 19 7.53 16.93 8.39
CA LYS A 19 6.81 16.65 9.65
C LYS A 19 7.57 15.59 10.44
N GLU A 20 7.57 15.70 11.75
CA GLU A 20 7.99 14.63 12.63
C GLU A 20 6.78 13.74 12.97
N VAL A 21 6.94 12.43 12.79
CA VAL A 21 5.90 11.43 13.03
C VAL A 21 6.57 10.25 13.74
N ASN A 22 6.13 9.94 14.96
CA ASN A 22 6.71 8.89 15.81
C ASN A 22 8.25 9.00 15.93
N GLY A 23 8.77 10.22 16.13
CA GLY A 23 10.21 10.50 16.22
C GLY A 23 10.97 10.43 14.89
N GLN A 24 10.30 10.11 13.78
CA GLN A 24 10.89 10.05 12.44
C GLN A 24 10.59 11.31 11.65
N LYS A 25 11.63 11.88 11.02
CA LYS A 25 11.51 13.09 10.20
C LYS A 25 11.10 12.73 8.78
N LEU A 26 9.81 12.90 8.48
CA LEU A 26 9.23 12.65 7.17
C LEU A 26 9.22 13.91 6.31
N SER A 27 9.78 13.82 5.10
CA SER A 27 9.74 14.88 4.10
C SER A 27 8.75 14.54 2.99
N TYR A 28 7.73 15.40 2.83
CA TYR A 28 6.67 15.24 1.85
C TYR A 28 6.85 16.20 0.67
N GLN A 29 6.59 15.71 -0.53
CA GLN A 29 6.33 16.49 -1.73
C GLN A 29 4.91 16.17 -2.20
N TYR A 30 4.09 17.16 -2.53
CA TYR A 30 2.70 16.91 -2.95
C TYR A 30 2.20 17.92 -3.99
N ALA A 31 1.30 17.48 -4.86
CA ALA A 31 0.58 18.34 -5.81
C ALA A 31 -0.82 18.69 -5.26
N GLY A 32 -1.25 19.95 -5.43
CA GLY A 32 -2.59 20.38 -5.00
C GLY A 32 -2.80 20.42 -3.48
N LYS A 33 -3.98 19.98 -3.00
CA LYS A 33 -4.32 19.92 -1.57
C LYS A 33 -3.68 18.68 -0.95
N PRO A 34 -2.82 18.84 0.09
CA PRO A 34 -2.09 17.71 0.66
C PRO A 34 -3.03 16.77 1.41
N VAL A 35 -3.09 15.52 0.98
CA VAL A 35 -3.56 14.39 1.80
C VAL A 35 -2.32 13.64 2.28
N LEU A 36 -1.72 14.15 3.35
CA LEU A 36 -0.53 13.52 3.93
C LEU A 36 -0.93 12.25 4.66
N PHE A 37 -0.06 11.24 4.60
CA PHE A 37 -0.26 9.95 5.23
C PHE A 37 0.97 9.59 6.08
N ASP A 38 0.76 8.72 7.06
CA ASP A 38 1.84 8.15 7.86
C ASP A 38 2.18 6.75 7.32
N PRO A 39 3.26 6.61 6.53
CA PRO A 39 3.64 5.32 5.97
C PRO A 39 4.00 4.29 7.04
N PHE A 40 4.55 4.71 8.18
CA PHE A 40 4.97 3.79 9.22
C PHE A 40 3.77 3.21 9.97
N GLN A 41 2.77 4.04 10.27
CA GLN A 41 1.51 3.55 10.82
C GLN A 41 0.82 2.59 9.85
N MET A 42 0.79 2.88 8.55
CA MET A 42 0.21 1.98 7.55
C MET A 42 0.89 0.61 7.53
N LEU A 43 2.22 0.57 7.60
CA LEU A 43 2.98 -0.69 7.67
C LEU A 43 2.74 -1.44 8.98
N LYS A 44 2.61 -0.72 10.09
CA LYS A 44 2.28 -1.29 11.40
C LYS A 44 0.89 -1.92 11.41
N ASP A 45 -0.11 -1.21 10.89
CA ASP A 45 -1.49 -1.67 10.77
C ASP A 45 -1.54 -2.92 9.87
N MET A 46 -0.92 -2.88 8.70
CA MET A 46 -0.84 -4.03 7.79
C MET A 46 -0.21 -5.26 8.46
N SER A 47 0.88 -5.09 9.21
CA SER A 47 1.50 -6.22 9.90
C SER A 47 0.58 -6.81 10.97
N PHE A 48 -0.13 -5.97 11.72
CA PHE A 48 -1.10 -6.45 12.71
C PHE A 48 -2.24 -7.24 12.04
N GLN A 49 -2.68 -6.80 10.86
CA GLN A 49 -3.73 -7.48 10.10
C GLN A 49 -3.25 -8.78 9.47
N LEU A 50 -2.00 -8.84 8.98
CA LEU A 50 -1.37 -10.07 8.49
C LEU A 50 -1.31 -11.17 9.55
N ASP A 51 -1.05 -10.80 10.80
CA ASP A 51 -0.94 -11.76 11.92
C ASP A 51 -2.30 -12.40 12.25
N GLN A 52 -3.41 -11.72 11.92
CA GLN A 52 -4.79 -12.18 12.17
C GLN A 52 -5.47 -12.75 10.92
N ALA A 53 -4.90 -12.54 9.74
CA ALA A 53 -5.52 -12.91 8.48
C ALA A 53 -5.63 -14.43 8.32
N LYS A 54 -6.77 -14.90 7.79
CA LYS A 54 -6.94 -16.30 7.44
C LYS A 54 -5.99 -16.66 6.30
N SER A 55 -5.13 -17.64 6.51
CA SER A 55 -4.19 -18.11 5.48
C SER A 55 -4.90 -18.99 4.47
N LEU A 56 -4.82 -18.62 3.20
CA LEU A 56 -5.32 -19.39 2.07
C LEU A 56 -4.16 -19.75 1.14
N LYS A 57 -4.37 -20.78 0.32
CA LYS A 57 -3.41 -21.19 -0.70
C LYS A 57 -3.75 -20.51 -2.03
N ALA A 58 -2.73 -20.11 -2.77
CA ALA A 58 -2.84 -19.75 -4.17
C ALA A 58 -2.04 -20.77 -4.97
N ASP A 59 -2.63 -21.36 -5.99
CA ASP A 59 -1.86 -22.08 -7.01
C ASP A 59 -1.12 -21.08 -7.91
N GLU A 60 -0.22 -21.57 -8.78
CA GLU A 60 0.60 -20.69 -9.61
C GLU A 60 -0.23 -19.75 -10.50
N PRO A 61 -1.29 -20.21 -11.21
CA PRO A 61 -2.13 -19.31 -12.01
C PRO A 61 -2.78 -18.21 -11.17
N PHE A 62 -3.39 -18.55 -10.04
CA PHE A 62 -4.05 -17.57 -9.19
C PHE A 62 -3.03 -16.61 -8.55
N ALA A 63 -1.87 -17.11 -8.14
CA ALA A 63 -0.79 -16.29 -7.61
C ALA A 63 -0.31 -15.23 -8.62
N GLN A 64 -0.17 -15.59 -9.90
CA GLN A 64 0.18 -14.62 -10.96
C GLN A 64 -0.93 -13.59 -11.17
N GLU A 65 -2.19 -14.02 -11.09
CA GLU A 65 -3.31 -13.09 -11.18
C GLU A 65 -3.29 -12.07 -10.04
N LEU A 66 -3.09 -12.51 -8.79
CA LEU A 66 -2.97 -11.65 -7.62
C LEU A 66 -1.87 -10.58 -7.79
N LYS A 67 -0.74 -10.94 -8.41
CA LYS A 67 0.39 -10.01 -8.71
C LYS A 67 0.01 -8.97 -9.77
N SER A 68 -0.95 -9.29 -10.64
CA SER A 68 -1.34 -8.49 -11.81
C SER A 68 -2.66 -7.72 -11.66
N LEU A 69 -3.31 -7.77 -10.50
CA LEU A 69 -4.62 -7.14 -10.31
C LEU A 69 -4.62 -5.67 -10.76
N GLU A 70 -5.59 -5.30 -11.59
CA GLU A 70 -5.69 -3.96 -12.18
C GLU A 70 -5.70 -2.84 -11.10
N LEU A 71 -6.29 -3.13 -9.94
CA LEU A 71 -6.28 -2.22 -8.80
C LEU A 71 -4.86 -1.87 -8.32
N MET A 72 -3.86 -2.72 -8.59
CA MET A 72 -2.44 -2.46 -8.30
C MET A 72 -1.72 -1.68 -9.42
N SER A 73 -2.30 -1.58 -10.62
CA SER A 73 -1.69 -0.85 -11.74
C SER A 73 -1.61 0.65 -11.49
N ARG A 74 -0.50 1.26 -11.91
CA ARG A 74 -0.20 2.69 -11.86
C ARG A 74 0.12 3.30 -13.22
N GLU A 75 -0.17 2.58 -14.29
CA GLU A 75 0.19 3.01 -15.64
C GLU A 75 -0.38 4.41 -15.95
N GLY A 76 0.48 5.31 -16.44
CA GLY A 76 0.11 6.69 -16.74
C GLY A 76 -0.12 7.62 -15.53
N LEU A 77 0.03 7.15 -14.28
CA LEU A 77 -0.23 7.97 -13.09
C LEU A 77 1.02 8.64 -12.53
N LEU A 78 0.89 9.91 -12.16
CA LEU A 78 1.87 10.65 -11.38
C LEU A 78 1.52 10.59 -9.88
N PRO A 79 2.52 10.55 -8.98
CA PRO A 79 2.26 10.45 -7.55
C PRO A 79 1.72 11.77 -6.99
N THR A 80 0.51 11.78 -6.45
CA THR A 80 -0.07 12.96 -5.76
C THR A 80 0.73 13.40 -4.53
N VAL A 81 1.38 12.46 -3.84
CA VAL A 81 2.23 12.69 -2.66
C VAL A 81 3.42 11.74 -2.71
N ILE A 82 4.60 12.24 -2.38
CA ILE A 82 5.83 11.48 -2.16
C ILE A 82 6.31 11.77 -0.75
N CYS A 83 6.44 10.74 0.08
CA CYS A 83 7.01 10.79 1.42
C CYS A 83 8.40 10.16 1.40
N ARG A 84 9.36 10.76 2.09
CA ARG A 84 10.74 10.24 2.24
C ARG A 84 11.22 10.33 3.68
N SER A 85 11.99 9.34 4.11
CA SER A 85 12.70 9.30 5.39
C SER A 85 14.07 8.65 5.21
N ASN A 86 15.02 8.99 6.08
CA ASN A 86 16.26 8.24 6.23
C ASN A 86 16.22 7.50 7.57
N LEU A 87 16.36 6.18 7.54
CA LEU A 87 16.38 5.31 8.71
C LEU A 87 17.81 4.80 8.90
N GLY A 88 18.64 5.59 9.58
CA GLY A 88 20.09 5.38 9.58
C GLY A 88 20.65 5.49 8.15
N ASN A 89 21.18 4.39 7.62
CA ASN A 89 21.71 4.32 6.26
C ASN A 89 20.68 3.91 5.19
N ILE A 90 19.45 3.56 5.61
CA ILE A 90 18.40 3.09 4.71
C ILE A 90 17.59 4.28 4.19
N LYS A 91 17.43 4.39 2.88
CA LYS A 91 16.54 5.38 2.25
C LYS A 91 15.15 4.79 2.10
N PHE A 92 14.20 5.30 2.88
CA PHE A 92 12.81 4.91 2.79
C PHE A 92 12.02 5.95 1.99
N SER A 93 11.14 5.49 1.10
CA SER A 93 10.14 6.37 0.50
C SER A 93 8.80 5.68 0.28
N ALA A 94 7.73 6.46 0.28
CA ALA A 94 6.40 6.00 -0.07
C ALA A 94 5.74 7.00 -1.03
N LYS A 95 5.11 6.49 -2.10
CA LYS A 95 4.44 7.31 -3.12
C LYS A 95 2.97 6.98 -3.12
N ARG A 96 2.12 8.01 -3.15
CA ARG A 96 0.67 7.88 -3.22
C ARG A 96 0.14 8.31 -4.58
N TYR A 97 -0.65 7.45 -5.19
CA TYR A 97 -1.37 7.64 -6.43
C TYR A 97 -2.88 7.63 -6.16
N VAL A 98 -3.64 8.33 -7.00
CA VAL A 98 -5.10 8.34 -6.92
C VAL A 98 -5.65 8.05 -8.30
N LYS A 99 -6.59 7.11 -8.37
CA LYS A 99 -7.37 6.78 -9.58
C LYS A 99 -8.83 6.56 -9.21
N ASN A 100 -9.71 6.59 -10.21
CA ASN A 100 -11.15 6.37 -10.03
C ASN A 100 -11.65 5.19 -10.89
N PRO A 101 -11.21 3.95 -10.63
CA PRO A 101 -11.70 2.78 -11.37
C PRO A 101 -13.21 2.66 -11.15
N GLY A 102 -13.99 2.65 -12.25
CA GLY A 102 -15.44 2.46 -12.19
C GLY A 102 -16.18 3.45 -11.27
N ASN A 103 -15.76 4.72 -11.24
CA ASN A 103 -16.31 5.79 -10.38
C ASN A 103 -16.09 5.64 -8.87
N LYS A 104 -15.28 4.67 -8.42
CA LYS A 104 -14.90 4.53 -7.01
C LYS A 104 -13.53 5.14 -6.79
N PRO A 105 -13.34 6.11 -5.87
CA PRO A 105 -12.02 6.57 -5.52
C PRO A 105 -11.15 5.40 -5.05
N CYS A 106 -9.92 5.36 -5.52
CA CYS A 106 -8.92 4.40 -5.11
C CYS A 106 -7.60 5.15 -4.83
N SER A 107 -7.05 4.94 -3.64
CA SER A 107 -5.71 5.41 -3.30
C SER A 107 -4.76 4.24 -3.31
N THR A 108 -3.73 4.31 -4.17
CA THR A 108 -2.67 3.31 -4.26
C THR A 108 -1.38 3.89 -3.71
N TYR A 109 -0.62 3.09 -2.97
CA TYR A 109 0.64 3.46 -2.35
C TYR A 109 1.70 2.45 -2.78
N GLU A 110 2.89 2.95 -3.10
CA GLU A 110 4.08 2.13 -3.30
C GLU A 110 5.12 2.49 -2.26
N PHE A 111 5.69 1.47 -1.63
CA PHE A 111 6.72 1.58 -0.60
C PHE A 111 8.05 1.13 -1.16
N PHE A 112 9.11 1.88 -0.84
CA PHE A 112 10.44 1.65 -1.37
C PHE A 112 11.49 1.67 -0.27
N ILE A 113 12.46 0.77 -0.38
CA ILE A 113 13.72 0.76 0.36
C ILE A 113 14.86 0.84 -0.67
N ASP A 114 15.71 1.86 -0.55
CA ASP A 114 16.85 2.07 -1.44
C ASP A 114 16.46 1.96 -2.92
N GLU A 115 15.33 2.60 -3.27
CA GLU A 115 14.71 2.66 -4.60
C GLU A 115 14.05 1.36 -5.09
N ASN A 116 14.19 0.24 -4.38
CA ASN A 116 13.51 -1.01 -4.67
C ASN A 116 12.08 -0.99 -4.11
N THR A 117 11.10 -1.39 -4.91
CA THR A 117 9.71 -1.53 -4.43
C THR A 117 9.59 -2.76 -3.55
N ILE A 118 9.10 -2.58 -2.34
CA ILE A 118 8.94 -3.66 -1.33
C ILE A 118 7.48 -4.03 -1.10
N ALA A 119 6.56 -3.09 -1.32
CA ALA A 119 5.14 -3.33 -1.17
C ALA A 119 4.32 -2.34 -1.97
N ARG A 120 3.13 -2.79 -2.36
CA ARG A 120 2.04 -1.97 -2.87
C ARG A 120 0.83 -2.13 -1.99
N PHE A 121 0.07 -1.06 -1.86
CA PHE A 121 -1.18 -1.04 -1.11
C PHE A 121 -2.23 -0.29 -1.89
N SER A 122 -3.44 -0.82 -2.00
CA SER A 122 -4.57 -0.15 -2.61
C SER A 122 -5.76 -0.15 -1.66
N ARG A 123 -6.33 1.04 -1.43
CA ARG A 123 -7.59 1.23 -0.71
C ARG A 123 -8.65 1.71 -1.70
N ILE A 124 -9.76 0.99 -1.77
CA ILE A 124 -10.92 1.32 -2.61
C ILE A 124 -12.04 1.80 -1.69
N TYR A 125 -12.55 3.01 -1.91
CA TYR A 125 -13.57 3.62 -1.06
C TYR A 125 -14.96 3.11 -1.45
N ASP A 126 -15.24 1.86 -1.09
CA ASP A 126 -16.42 1.13 -1.58
C ASP A 126 -17.11 0.27 -0.52
N TYR A 127 -16.84 0.56 0.75
CA TYR A 127 -17.46 -0.12 1.90
C TYR A 127 -17.31 -1.65 1.90
N GLY A 128 -16.23 -2.18 1.30
CA GLY A 128 -15.94 -3.61 1.30
C GLY A 128 -16.45 -4.35 0.07
N ALA A 129 -17.16 -3.69 -0.86
CA ALA A 129 -17.76 -4.36 -2.01
C ALA A 129 -16.74 -5.11 -2.89
N SER A 130 -15.54 -4.57 -3.09
CA SER A 130 -14.47 -5.25 -3.85
C SER A 130 -13.87 -6.42 -3.08
N PHE A 131 -13.75 -6.32 -1.76
CA PHE A 131 -13.33 -7.43 -0.91
C PHE A 131 -14.37 -8.57 -0.94
N ASP A 132 -15.66 -8.25 -0.82
CA ASP A 132 -16.74 -9.24 -0.89
C ASP A 132 -16.76 -9.93 -2.26
N SER A 133 -16.54 -9.17 -3.35
CA SER A 133 -16.40 -9.73 -4.69
C SER A 133 -15.17 -10.63 -4.80
N PHE A 134 -14.05 -10.26 -4.17
CA PHE A 134 -12.84 -11.06 -4.11
C PHE A 134 -13.08 -12.39 -3.37
N CYS A 135 -13.80 -12.36 -2.24
CA CYS A 135 -14.17 -13.55 -1.46
C CYS A 135 -15.11 -14.52 -2.20
N ARG A 136 -15.86 -14.04 -3.20
CA ARG A 136 -16.77 -14.86 -4.02
C ARG A 136 -16.09 -15.55 -5.20
N ARG A 137 -14.82 -15.24 -5.47
CA ARG A 137 -14.03 -15.96 -6.48
C ARG A 137 -13.91 -17.42 -6.09
N THR A 138 -14.05 -18.34 -7.04
CA THR A 138 -14.04 -19.79 -6.78
C THR A 138 -12.80 -20.22 -5.99
N GLU A 139 -11.62 -19.73 -6.38
CA GLU A 139 -10.33 -20.04 -5.78
C GLU A 139 -10.26 -19.63 -4.30
N VAL A 140 -11.02 -18.61 -3.91
CA VAL A 140 -11.11 -18.13 -2.53
C VAL A 140 -12.25 -18.83 -1.79
N PHE A 141 -13.45 -18.79 -2.37
CA PHE A 141 -14.70 -19.24 -1.77
C PHE A 141 -14.64 -20.72 -1.35
N GLU A 142 -14.05 -21.59 -2.17
CA GLU A 142 -13.92 -23.02 -1.84
C GLU A 142 -13.05 -23.29 -0.61
N GLN A 143 -12.15 -22.36 -0.25
CA GLN A 143 -11.31 -22.44 0.94
C GLN A 143 -11.94 -21.74 2.17
N LEU A 144 -13.04 -21.01 1.98
CA LEU A 144 -13.79 -20.37 3.05
C LEU A 144 -14.77 -21.36 3.69
N THR A 145 -14.27 -22.17 4.63
CA THR A 145 -15.13 -22.98 5.52
C THR A 145 -15.64 -22.14 6.70
N GLY A 146 -16.95 -22.03 6.91
CA GLY A 146 -17.56 -21.41 8.11
C GLY A 146 -18.76 -20.50 7.84
N GLU A 147 -19.52 -20.15 8.89
CA GLU A 147 -20.72 -19.29 8.81
C GLU A 147 -20.42 -17.78 8.74
N GLU A 148 -19.26 -17.33 9.24
CA GLU A 148 -18.83 -15.93 9.16
C GLU A 148 -17.67 -15.76 8.17
N GLY A 149 -17.85 -14.85 7.21
CA GLY A 149 -16.80 -14.48 6.26
C GLY A 149 -15.63 -13.78 6.97
N PRO A 150 -14.37 -14.14 6.68
CA PRO A 150 -13.22 -13.53 7.33
C PRO A 150 -13.10 -12.05 6.95
N ALA A 151 -12.69 -11.21 7.91
CA ALA A 151 -12.42 -9.79 7.65
C ALA A 151 -11.09 -9.56 6.90
N SER A 152 -10.20 -10.55 6.88
CA SER A 152 -8.87 -10.47 6.27
C SER A 152 -8.36 -11.84 5.83
N LEU A 153 -7.72 -11.87 4.66
CA LEU A 153 -7.22 -13.05 3.95
C LEU A 153 -5.76 -12.82 3.55
N ARG A 154 -4.90 -13.82 3.77
CA ARG A 154 -3.51 -13.77 3.31
C ARG A 154 -3.17 -14.95 2.41
N PHE A 155 -2.30 -14.70 1.44
CA PHE A 155 -1.76 -15.69 0.51
C PHE A 155 -0.24 -15.60 0.48
N GLU A 156 0.43 -16.74 0.52
CA GLU A 156 1.87 -16.85 0.28
C GLU A 156 2.09 -17.06 -1.21
N LEU A 157 2.77 -16.12 -1.88
CA LEU A 157 3.01 -16.16 -3.33
C LEU A 157 4.45 -16.59 -3.69
N GLY A 158 5.30 -16.77 -2.68
CA GLY A 158 6.71 -17.10 -2.76
C GLY A 158 7.36 -16.98 -1.38
N SER A 159 8.67 -17.26 -1.26
CA SER A 159 9.34 -17.36 0.05
C SER A 159 9.27 -16.09 0.90
N ASN A 160 9.22 -14.90 0.29
CA ASN A 160 9.09 -13.60 0.97
C ASN A 160 7.97 -12.74 0.38
N GLU A 161 7.14 -13.30 -0.49
CA GLU A 161 6.11 -12.57 -1.23
C GLU A 161 4.74 -12.92 -0.67
N LEU A 162 3.98 -11.91 -0.25
CA LEU A 162 2.69 -12.07 0.38
C LEU A 162 1.64 -11.21 -0.31
N PHE A 163 0.41 -11.69 -0.32
CA PHE A 163 -0.76 -10.90 -0.68
C PHE A 163 -1.74 -10.86 0.48
N LEU A 164 -2.25 -9.67 0.81
CA LEU A 164 -3.28 -9.47 1.83
C LEU A 164 -4.50 -8.84 1.17
N ALA A 165 -5.68 -9.40 1.42
CA ALA A 165 -6.97 -8.78 1.12
C ALA A 165 -7.72 -8.59 2.42
N GLU A 166 -8.27 -7.40 2.67
CA GLU A 166 -8.98 -7.12 3.92
C GLU A 166 -10.15 -6.15 3.71
N ASN A 167 -11.13 -6.23 4.60
CA ASN A 167 -12.18 -5.23 4.75
C ASN A 167 -12.01 -4.51 6.10
N PHE A 168 -11.46 -3.31 6.05
CA PHE A 168 -11.32 -2.43 7.22
C PHE A 168 -12.11 -1.14 7.00
N GLY A 169 -13.44 -1.29 6.93
CA GLY A 169 -14.41 -0.26 6.53
C GLY A 169 -14.43 0.05 5.03
N HIS A 170 -13.38 -0.34 4.31
CA HIS A 170 -13.17 -0.20 2.88
C HIS A 170 -12.32 -1.38 2.40
N SER A 171 -12.48 -1.77 1.13
CA SER A 171 -11.67 -2.84 0.55
C SER A 171 -10.20 -2.40 0.46
N GLN A 172 -9.32 -3.25 0.97
CA GLN A 172 -7.89 -2.99 1.07
C GLN A 172 -7.12 -4.20 0.56
N PHE A 173 -6.11 -3.94 -0.25
CA PHE A 173 -5.28 -4.98 -0.85
C PHE A 173 -3.82 -4.60 -0.73
N TRP A 174 -3.00 -5.52 -0.23
CA TRP A 174 -1.55 -5.38 -0.20
C TRP A 174 -0.90 -6.45 -1.05
N HIS A 175 0.12 -6.04 -1.80
CA HIS A 175 1.07 -6.94 -2.42
C HIS A 175 2.45 -6.62 -1.85
N ILE A 176 2.97 -7.53 -1.04
CA ILE A 176 4.26 -7.40 -0.37
C ILE A 176 5.24 -8.24 -1.16
N GLN A 177 6.21 -7.57 -1.79
CA GLN A 177 7.17 -8.20 -2.69
C GLN A 177 8.37 -8.78 -1.92
N ASP A 178 8.72 -8.16 -0.79
CA ASP A 178 9.78 -8.63 0.09
C ASP A 178 9.44 -8.36 1.55
N TRP A 179 8.86 -9.36 2.21
CA TRP A 179 8.49 -9.29 3.63
C TRP A 179 9.70 -9.14 4.54
N ALA A 180 10.80 -9.84 4.25
CA ALA A 180 12.00 -9.80 5.06
C ALA A 180 12.63 -8.41 5.06
N GLN A 181 12.68 -7.76 3.89
CA GLN A 181 13.17 -6.38 3.77
C GLN A 181 12.22 -5.38 4.45
N LEU A 182 10.90 -5.57 4.34
CA LEU A 182 9.92 -4.71 4.98
C LEU A 182 10.03 -4.74 6.52
N GLN A 183 10.33 -5.90 7.12
CA GLN A 183 10.53 -6.00 8.56
C GLN A 183 11.73 -5.17 9.08
N GLN A 184 12.71 -4.85 8.24
CA GLN A 184 13.88 -4.04 8.65
C GLN A 184 13.54 -2.59 8.99
N ILE A 185 12.44 -2.07 8.43
CA ILE A 185 12.03 -0.67 8.59
C ILE A 185 10.79 -0.51 9.47
N ARG A 186 10.33 -1.62 10.07
CA ARG A 186 9.18 -1.60 10.98
C ARG A 186 9.57 -0.81 12.25
N PRO A 187 8.82 0.23 12.63
CA PRO A 187 9.00 0.82 13.95
C PRO A 187 8.60 -0.21 15.01
N ASN A 188 9.42 -0.36 16.05
CA ASN A 188 9.10 -1.14 17.25
C ASN A 188 7.75 -0.70 17.88
#